data_AF-A0A956D711-F1
#
_entry.id   AF-A0A956D711-F1
#
_cell.length_a   1.000
_cell.length_b   1.000
_cell.length_c   1.000
_cell.angle_alpha   90.00
_cell.angle_beta   90.00
_cell.angle_gamma   90.00
#
_symmetry.space_group_name_H-M   'P 1'
#
loop_
_entity.id
_entity.type
_entity.pdbx_description
1 polymer ?
#
loop_
_entity_poly.entity_id
_entity_poly.type
_entity_poly.pdbx_seq_one_letter_code
_entity_poly.pdbx_strand_id
1 'polypeptide(L)'
;MNFIAAGLSDVGLQREHNEDSFVILAEHRLFVVADGMGGHRAGDVASKMATHAIAQFFQATASEDATWPFSFDPHLSVDENRLVTGIKLANRKIFEASVKHREVHGMGTTVVACLFSKEKG
;
A
#
# COMPACT_ATOMS: atom_id res chain seq x y z
N MET A 1 15.17 -17.89 -0.37
CA MET A 1 14.47 -17.95 0.92
C MET A 1 13.01 -18.21 0.60
N ASN A 2 12.43 -19.29 1.14
CA ASN A 2 11.02 -19.61 0.95
C ASN A 2 10.27 -19.13 2.20
N PHE A 3 9.26 -18.28 2.00
CA PHE A 3 8.40 -17.79 3.07
C PHE A 3 7.01 -18.35 2.84
N ILE A 4 6.36 -18.78 3.92
CA ILE A 4 4.92 -19.02 3.94
C ILE A 4 4.33 -17.80 4.66
N ALA A 5 3.37 -17.14 4.01
CA ALA A 5 2.67 -16.01 4.58
C ALA A 5 1.17 -16.29 4.55
N ALA A 6 0.48 -15.86 5.61
CA ALA A 6 -0.96 -15.91 5.72
C ALA A 6 -1.42 -14.58 6.33
N GLY A 7 -2.65 -14.19 6.01
CA GLY A 7 -3.25 -12.99 6.55
C GLY A 7 -4.72 -13.26 6.86
N LEU A 8 -5.18 -12.65 7.95
CA LEU A 8 -6.55 -12.70 8.41
C LEU A 8 -6.89 -11.32 8.93
N SER A 9 -8.12 -10.87 8.67
CA SER A 9 -8.66 -9.64 9.23
C SER A 9 -10.09 -9.90 9.66
N ASP A 10 -10.51 -9.27 10.75
CA ASP A 10 -11.82 -9.44 11.37
C ASP A 10 -12.34 -8.05 11.78
N VAL A 11 -13.64 -7.82 11.62
CA VAL A 11 -14.27 -6.53 11.98
C VAL A 11 -14.32 -6.32 13.49
N GLY A 12 -14.22 -7.40 14.28
CA GLY A 12 -14.42 -7.40 15.71
C GLY A 12 -15.91 -7.31 16.09
N LEU A 13 -16.17 -7.08 17.37
CA LEU A 13 -17.54 -7.14 17.92
C LEU A 13 -18.24 -5.77 18.01
N GLN A 14 -17.52 -4.67 17.78
CA GLN A 14 -17.95 -3.31 18.12
C GLN A 14 -18.09 -2.38 16.91
N ARG A 15 -17.56 -2.77 15.74
CA ARG A 15 -17.57 -1.98 14.51
C ARG A 15 -18.57 -2.59 13.54
N GLU A 16 -19.23 -1.74 12.75
CA GLU A 16 -20.10 -2.20 11.64
C GLU A 16 -19.29 -2.54 10.39
N HIS A 17 -18.14 -1.88 10.20
CA HIS A 17 -17.30 -2.03 9.02
C HIS A 17 -15.84 -2.22 9.42
N ASN A 18 -15.16 -3.09 8.66
CA ASN A 18 -13.73 -3.31 8.80
C ASN A 18 -12.97 -2.31 7.92
N GLU A 19 -12.18 -1.45 8.55
CA GLU A 19 -11.35 -0.46 7.86
C GLU A 19 -9.91 -0.95 7.66
N ASP A 20 -9.59 -2.17 8.08
CA ASP A 20 -8.30 -2.81 7.82
C ASP A 20 -8.24 -3.38 6.40
N SER A 21 -7.06 -3.32 5.80
CA SER A 21 -6.75 -3.98 4.54
C SER A 21 -5.33 -4.52 4.60
N PHE A 22 -5.10 -5.68 3.99
CA PHE A 22 -3.75 -6.20 3.80
C PHE A 22 -3.59 -6.82 2.41
N VAL A 23 -2.36 -6.95 1.95
CA VAL A 23 -2.03 -7.71 0.75
C VAL A 23 -0.74 -8.51 0.97
N ILE A 24 -0.74 -9.73 0.43
CA ILE A 24 0.39 -10.65 0.41
C ILE A 24 0.71 -10.91 -1.06
N LEU A 25 1.80 -10.32 -1.57
CA LEU A 25 2.32 -10.58 -2.92
C LEU A 25 3.60 -11.41 -2.80
N ALA A 26 3.43 -12.73 -2.65
CA ALA A 26 4.53 -13.65 -2.41
C ALA A 26 5.54 -13.65 -3.57
N GLU A 27 5.06 -13.54 -4.81
CA GLU A 27 5.87 -13.46 -6.03
C GLU A 27 6.77 -12.21 -6.06
N HIS A 28 6.36 -11.14 -5.38
CA HIS A 28 7.13 -9.91 -5.21
C HIS A 28 7.84 -9.82 -3.85
N ARG A 29 7.61 -10.77 -2.93
CA ARG A 29 8.07 -10.78 -1.54
C ARG A 29 7.67 -9.52 -0.78
N LEU A 30 6.48 -9.02 -1.09
CA LEU A 30 5.91 -7.80 -0.53
C LEU A 30 4.69 -8.14 0.32
N PHE A 31 4.64 -7.54 1.50
CA PHE A 31 3.55 -7.67 2.46
C PHE A 31 3.17 -6.28 2.94
N VAL A 32 1.88 -5.97 2.93
CA VAL A 32 1.39 -4.65 3.35
C VAL A 32 0.17 -4.83 4.22
N VAL A 33 0.08 -4.06 5.29
CA VAL A 33 -1.12 -3.89 6.13
C VAL A 33 -1.40 -2.39 6.22
N ALA A 34 -2.68 -2.04 6.22
CA ALA A 34 -3.17 -0.68 6.30
C ALA A 34 -4.42 -0.66 7.20
N ASP A 35 -4.47 0.28 8.13
CA ASP A 35 -5.63 0.56 8.99
C ASP A 35 -6.22 1.90 8.55
N GLY A 36 -7.46 1.88 8.09
CA GLY A 36 -8.19 3.02 7.57
C GLY A 36 -8.64 3.98 8.68
N MET A 37 -8.47 5.28 8.43
CA MET A 37 -8.91 6.34 9.35
C MET A 37 -9.68 7.42 8.59
N GLY A 38 -10.91 7.72 9.01
CA GLY A 38 -11.73 8.71 8.31
C GLY A 38 -12.96 9.25 9.05
N GLY A 39 -13.13 8.97 10.35
CA GLY A 39 -14.37 9.30 11.07
C GLY A 39 -15.56 8.57 10.44
N HIS A 40 -16.72 9.22 10.27
CA HIS A 40 -17.86 8.63 9.53
C HIS A 40 -17.58 8.30 8.05
N ARG A 41 -16.39 8.58 7.51
CA ARG A 41 -16.16 8.55 6.06
C ARG A 41 -14.92 7.73 5.67
N ALA A 42 -15.20 6.55 5.12
CA ALA A 42 -14.41 5.87 4.09
C ALA A 42 -12.97 5.46 4.45
N GLY A 43 -12.67 5.12 5.70
CA GLY A 43 -11.38 4.54 6.06
C GLY A 43 -11.13 3.21 5.35
N ASP A 44 -12.18 2.39 5.19
CA ASP A 44 -12.13 1.15 4.41
C ASP A 44 -11.75 1.37 2.94
N VAL A 45 -12.20 2.48 2.34
CA VAL A 45 -11.82 2.87 0.98
C VAL A 45 -10.36 3.26 0.94
N ALA A 46 -9.89 4.05 1.91
CA ALA A 46 -8.50 4.49 1.98
C ALA A 46 -7.52 3.32 2.14
N SER A 47 -7.77 2.40 3.07
CA SER A 47 -6.89 1.24 3.31
C SER A 47 -6.85 0.30 2.10
N LYS A 48 -8.01 0.01 1.48
CA LYS A 48 -8.08 -0.75 0.22
C LYS A 48 -7.34 -0.06 -0.90
N MET A 49 -7.48 1.27 -1.05
CA MET A 49 -6.77 2.02 -2.07
C MET A 49 -5.26 1.96 -1.87
N ALA A 50 -4.77 2.03 -0.63
CA ALA A 50 -3.35 1.95 -0.33
C ALA A 50 -2.77 0.59 -0.73
N THR A 51 -3.35 -0.50 -0.22
CA THR A 51 -2.87 -1.86 -0.49
C THR A 51 -2.91 -2.20 -1.98
N HIS A 52 -4.01 -1.86 -2.67
CA HIS A 52 -4.12 -2.07 -4.12
C HIS A 52 -3.15 -1.22 -4.93
N ALA A 53 -2.99 0.06 -4.61
CA ALA A 53 -2.10 0.94 -5.37
C ALA A 53 -0.64 0.48 -5.27
N ILE A 54 -0.21 0.05 -4.07
CA ILE A 54 1.12 -0.51 -3.86
C ILE A 54 1.28 -1.84 -4.62
N ALA A 55 0.31 -2.76 -4.50
CA ALA A 55 0.32 -4.04 -5.20
C ALA A 55 0.42 -3.87 -6.73
N GLN A 56 -0.45 -3.03 -7.30
CA GLN A 56 -0.47 -2.73 -8.74
C GLN A 56 0.83 -2.10 -9.21
N PHE A 57 1.42 -1.20 -8.41
CA PHE A 57 2.71 -0.61 -8.74
C PHE A 57 3.80 -1.67 -8.82
N PHE A 58 3.86 -2.59 -7.86
CA PHE A 58 4.82 -3.71 -7.92
C PHE A 58 4.57 -4.61 -9.13
N GLN A 59 3.32 -4.98 -9.42
CA GLN A 59 3.02 -5.80 -10.60
C GLN A 59 3.42 -5.11 -11.91
N ALA A 60 3.12 -3.82 -12.06
CA ALA A 60 3.42 -3.04 -13.26
C ALA A 60 4.92 -2.75 -13.45
N THR A 61 5.71 -2.78 -12.36
CA THR A 61 7.16 -2.49 -12.38
C THR A 61 8.02 -3.74 -12.22
N ALA A 62 7.46 -4.91 -12.51
CA ALA A 62 8.17 -6.16 -12.44
C ALA A 62 9.24 -6.32 -13.54
N SER A 63 9.13 -5.57 -14.64
CA SER A 63 10.10 -5.53 -15.74
C SER A 63 11.16 -4.45 -15.54
N GLU A 64 12.35 -4.66 -16.11
CA GLU A 64 13.51 -3.77 -15.97
C GLU A 64 13.31 -2.40 -16.64
N ASP A 65 12.45 -2.30 -17.67
CA ASP A 65 12.21 -1.04 -18.41
C ASP A 65 11.13 -0.13 -17.80
N ALA A 66 10.66 -0.42 -16.59
CA ALA A 66 9.53 0.29 -16.01
C ALA A 66 9.91 1.70 -15.52
N THR A 67 9.21 2.73 -16.01
CA THR A 67 9.39 4.13 -15.57
C THR A 67 8.62 4.42 -14.29
N TRP A 68 9.22 5.18 -13.36
CA TRP A 68 8.60 5.50 -12.07
C TRP A 68 8.15 6.96 -12.00
N PRO A 69 7.02 7.26 -11.33
CA PRO A 69 6.44 8.61 -11.30
C PRO A 69 7.11 9.57 -10.30
N PHE A 70 8.18 9.15 -9.63
CA PHE A 70 8.92 9.94 -8.64
C PHE A 70 10.43 9.77 -8.86
N SER A 71 11.21 10.76 -8.40
CA SER A 71 12.67 10.74 -8.50
C SER A 71 13.29 9.58 -7.72
N PHE A 72 14.34 9.00 -8.28
CA PHE A 72 15.18 7.99 -7.65
C PHE A 72 16.09 8.65 -6.60
N ASP A 73 16.16 8.07 -5.40
CA ASP A 73 17.11 8.44 -4.35
C ASP A 73 18.37 7.56 -4.48
N PRO A 74 19.54 8.13 -4.79
CA PRO A 74 20.77 7.37 -4.95
C PRO A 74 21.30 6.74 -3.64
N HIS A 75 20.75 7.13 -2.48
CA HIS A 75 21.11 6.54 -1.19
C HIS A 75 20.30 5.30 -0.82
N LEU A 76 19.30 4.96 -1.64
CA LEU A 76 18.46 3.79 -1.46
C LEU A 76 18.73 2.77 -2.58
N SER A 77 18.60 1.49 -2.26
CA SER A 77 18.59 0.42 -3.26
C SER A 77 17.39 0.55 -4.21
N VAL A 78 17.40 -0.22 -5.29
CA VAL A 78 16.26 -0.28 -6.23
C VAL A 78 14.99 -0.76 -5.51
N ASP A 79 15.09 -1.81 -4.70
CA ASP A 79 13.95 -2.37 -3.95
C ASP A 79 13.40 -1.36 -2.92
N GLU A 80 14.25 -0.60 -2.24
CA GLU A 80 13.82 0.46 -1.30
C GLU A 80 13.16 1.63 -2.03
N ASN A 81 13.76 2.13 -3.11
CA ASN A 81 13.15 3.19 -3.91
C ASN A 81 11.80 2.75 -4.47
N ARG A 82 11.67 1.49 -4.89
CA ARG A 82 10.42 0.91 -5.39
C ARG A 82 9.34 0.90 -4.32
N LEU A 83 9.68 0.48 -3.10
CA LEU A 83 8.74 0.48 -1.98
C LEU A 83 8.28 1.91 -1.63
N VAL A 84 9.22 2.84 -1.50
CA VAL A 84 8.94 4.26 -1.23
C VAL A 84 8.05 4.86 -2.32
N THR A 85 8.34 4.56 -3.59
CA THR A 85 7.57 5.02 -4.75
C THR A 85 6.14 4.48 -4.71
N GLY A 86 5.95 3.19 -4.40
CA GLY A 86 4.63 2.58 -4.25
C GLY A 86 3.80 3.27 -3.17
N ILE A 87 4.40 3.54 -2.00
CA ILE A 87 3.73 4.23 -0.88
C ILE A 87 3.38 5.68 -1.26
N LYS A 88 4.30 6.41 -1.90
CA LYS A 88 4.05 7.79 -2.39
C LYS A 88 2.91 7.83 -3.41
N LEU A 89 2.86 6.84 -4.32
CA LEU A 89 1.79 6.73 -5.31
C LEU A 89 0.43 6.45 -4.65
N ALA A 90 0.39 5.53 -3.66
CA ALA A 90 -0.80 5.25 -2.87
C ALA A 90 -1.31 6.52 -2.16
N ASN A 91 -0.42 7.23 -1.46
CA ASN A 91 -0.76 8.49 -0.79
C ASN A 91 -1.31 9.52 -1.77
N ARG A 92 -0.68 9.70 -2.94
CA ARG A 92 -1.16 10.62 -3.98
C ARG A 92 -2.57 10.25 -4.46
N LYS A 93 -2.83 8.97 -4.74
CA LYS A 93 -4.16 8.50 -5.18
C LYS A 93 -5.23 8.73 -4.12
N ILE A 94 -4.93 8.43 -2.85
CA ILE A 94 -5.86 8.63 -1.73
C ILE A 94 -6.16 10.12 -1.54
N PHE A 95 -5.13 10.96 -1.51
CA PHE A 95 -5.28 12.40 -1.37
C PHE A 95 -6.09 13.00 -2.52
N GLU A 96 -5.79 12.62 -3.77
CA GLU A 96 -6.56 13.08 -4.92
C GLU A 96 -8.04 12.66 -4.85
N ALA A 97 -8.33 11.44 -4.41
CA ALA A 97 -9.70 10.98 -4.22
C ALA A 97 -10.40 11.72 -3.08
N SER A 98 -9.72 11.95 -1.95
CA SER A 98 -10.28 12.62 -0.77
C SER A 98 -10.63 14.09 -1.04
N VAL A 99 -9.92 14.77 -1.95
CA VAL A 99 -10.26 16.15 -2.35
C VAL A 99 -11.31 16.22 -3.46
N LYS A 100 -11.38 15.22 -4.36
CA LYS A 100 -12.29 15.22 -5.51
C LYS A 100 -13.71 14.75 -5.17
N HIS A 101 -13.86 13.87 -4.20
CA HIS A 101 -15.12 13.19 -3.90
C HIS A 101 -15.57 13.47 -2.46
N ARG A 102 -16.76 14.08 -2.33
CA ARG A 102 -17.32 14.45 -1.01
C ARG A 102 -17.52 13.25 -0.08
N GLU A 103 -17.90 12.11 -0.64
CA GLU A 103 -18.17 10.84 0.07
C GLU A 103 -16.95 10.36 0.89
N VAL A 104 -15.74 10.60 0.37
CA VAL A 104 -14.48 10.14 0.94
C VAL A 104 -13.61 11.30 1.45
N HIS A 105 -14.22 12.46 1.67
CA HIS A 105 -13.49 13.65 2.07
C HIS A 105 -12.85 13.51 3.45
N GLY A 106 -11.53 13.69 3.48
CA GLY A 106 -10.70 13.56 4.67
C GLY A 106 -10.30 12.13 5.02
N MET A 107 -10.59 11.14 4.18
CA MET A 107 -10.12 9.77 4.39
C MET A 107 -8.59 9.70 4.38
N GLY A 108 -8.04 8.79 5.16
CA GLY A 108 -6.64 8.43 5.21
C GLY A 108 -6.47 7.00 5.70
N THR A 109 -5.24 6.51 5.71
CA THR A 109 -4.94 5.18 6.23
C THR A 109 -3.48 5.13 6.67
N THR A 110 -3.18 4.28 7.65
CA THR A 110 -1.80 3.89 7.95
C THR A 110 -1.28 2.95 6.86
N VAL A 111 0.03 2.81 6.75
CA VAL A 111 0.65 1.76 5.95
C VAL A 111 1.85 1.22 6.70
N VAL A 112 1.87 -0.10 6.91
CA VAL A 112 3.06 -0.85 7.30
C VAL A 112 3.36 -1.82 6.17
N ALA A 113 4.55 -1.73 5.60
CA ALA A 113 4.98 -2.58 4.49
C ALA A 113 6.33 -3.23 4.79
N CYS A 114 6.45 -4.49 4.38
CA CYS A 114 7.68 -5.26 4.47
C CYS A 114 8.02 -5.83 3.08
N LEU A 115 9.23 -5.54 2.61
CA LEU A 115 9.78 -6.07 1.37
C LEU A 115 11.07 -6.83 1.69
N PHE A 116 11.13 -8.10 1.31
CA PHE A 116 12.38 -8.86 1.40
C PHE A 116 13.18 -8.64 0.12
N SER A 117 14.24 -7.82 0.20
CA SER A 117 15.10 -7.50 -0.95
C SER A 117 15.84 -8.72 -1.50
N LYS A 118 16.15 -8.75 -2.81
CA LYS A 118 17.09 -9.77 -3.37
C LYS A 118 18.54 -9.39 -3.07
N GLU A 119 18.80 -8.10 -2.92
CA GLU A 119 20.13 -7.56 -2.75
C GLU A 119 20.47 -7.49 -1.26
N LYS A 120 21.73 -7.77 -0.92
CA LYS A 120 22.23 -7.48 0.43
C LYS A 120 22.49 -5.97 0.48
N GLY A 121 21.79 -5.29 1.39
CA GLY A 121 22.09 -3.89 1.73
C GLY A 121 23.47 -3.71 2.33
#